data_AF-A0A968SNF9-F1
#
_entry.id   AF-A0A968SNF9-F1
#
_cell.length_a   1.000
_cell.length_b   1.000
_cell.length_c   1.000
_cell.angle_alpha   90.00
_cell.angle_beta   90.00
_cell.angle_gamma   90.00
#
_symmetry.space_group_name_H-M   'P 1'
#
loop_
_entity.id
_entity.type
_entity.pdbx_description
1 polymer ?
#
loop_
_entity_poly.entity_id
_entity_poly.type
_entity_poly.pdbx_seq_one_letter_code
_entity_poly.pdbx_strand_id
1 'polypeptide(L)' 'MSQNLHTSLFQEALEAVEALSLDDQGELLRVLRKRLNLRQHQQIVEEVREAQQEYREGKFSSGTVDDFLAELDS' A
#
# COMPACT_ATOMS: atom_id res chain seq x y z
N MET A 1 -25.99 12.47 33.59
CA MET A 1 -26.08 13.37 32.43
C MET A 1 -24.65 13.80 32.14
N SER A 2 -23.93 13.35 31.11
CA SER A 2 -24.28 13.13 29.71
C SER A 2 -23.36 12.03 29.13
N GLN A 3 -23.89 10.94 28.58
CA GLN A 3 -24.09 10.66 27.15
C GLN A 3 -22.81 10.50 26.30
N ASN A 4 -22.56 9.24 25.91
CA ASN A 4 -22.02 8.72 24.65
C ASN A 4 -20.79 9.41 24.03
N LEU A 5 -19.62 8.79 24.20
CA LEU A 5 -18.55 8.89 23.22
C LEU A 5 -18.67 7.67 22.31
N HIS A 6 -19.16 7.87 21.08
CA HIS A 6 -18.81 6.97 19.99
C HIS A 6 -17.30 7.17 19.78
N THR A 7 -16.50 6.43 20.54
CA THR A 7 -15.05 6.46 20.39
C THR A 7 -14.76 5.91 18.99
N SER A 8 -14.11 6.72 18.15
CA SER A 8 -13.70 6.24 16.84
C SER A 8 -12.76 5.05 17.03
N LEU A 9 -12.78 4.09 16.09
CA LEU A 9 -11.84 2.95 16.13
C LEU A 9 -10.38 3.42 16.27
N PHE A 10 -10.05 4.57 15.70
CA PHE A 10 -8.74 5.19 15.85
C PHE A 10 -8.44 5.57 17.30
N GLN A 11 -9.39 6.18 18.00
CA GLN A 11 -9.24 6.60 19.39
C GLN A 11 -9.16 5.38 20.32
N GLU A 12 -9.96 4.33 20.09
CA GLU A 12 -9.85 3.07 20.85
C GLU A 12 -8.48 2.40 20.64
N ALA A 13 -7.97 2.42 19.41
CA ALA A 13 -6.64 1.89 19.11
C ALA A 13 -5.54 2.70 19.81
N LEU A 14 -5.67 4.03 19.86
CA LEU A 14 -4.71 4.88 20.56
C LEU A 14 -4.68 4.57 22.06
N GLU A 15 -5.85 4.50 22.70
CA GLU A 15 -5.99 4.16 24.12
C GLU A 15 -5.42 2.78 24.43
N ALA A 16 -5.63 1.79 23.55
CA ALA A 16 -5.07 0.45 23.70
C ALA A 16 -3.53 0.44 23.60
N VAL A 17 -2.93 1.31 22.78
CA VAL A 17 -1.47 1.45 22.68
C VAL A 17 -0.91 2.14 23.92
N GLU A 18 -1.57 3.20 24.40
CA GLU A 18 -1.16 3.94 25.60
C GLU A 18 -1.17 3.09 26.87
N ALA A 19 -2.03 2.06 26.93
CA ALA A 19 -2.09 1.10 28.04
C ALA A 19 -0.89 0.13 28.09
N LEU A 20 -0.06 0.06 27.05
CA LEU A 20 1.13 -0.80 27.01
C LEU A 20 2.32 -0.17 27.77
N SER A 21 3.32 -0.98 28.12
CA SER A 21 4.59 -0.47 28.64
C SER A 21 5.32 0.38 27.60
N LEU A 22 6.20 1.29 28.02
CA LEU A 22 6.97 2.13 27.07
C LEU A 22 7.80 1.29 26.08
N ASP A 23 8.35 0.15 26.55
CA ASP A 23 9.11 -0.77 25.70
C ASP A 23 8.19 -1.44 24.65
N ASP A 24 7.01 -1.90 25.07
CA ASP A 24 6.03 -2.52 24.16
C ASP A 24 5.44 -1.52 23.18
N GLN A 25 5.20 -0.27 23.60
CA GLN A 25 4.79 0.83 22.71
C GLN A 25 5.86 1.06 21.63
N GLY A 26 7.13 1.09 22.02
CA GLY A 26 8.26 1.22 21.10
C GLY A 26 8.37 0.05 20.11
N GLU A 27 8.18 -1.18 20.59
CA GLU A 27 8.19 -2.37 19.73
C GLU A 27 7.01 -2.37 18.75
N LEU A 28 5.81 -2.04 19.22
CA LEU A 28 4.61 -1.98 18.39
C LEU A 28 4.74 -0.93 17.29
N LEU A 29 5.27 0.25 17.60
CA LEU A 29 5.55 1.30 16.61
C LEU A 29 6.50 0.79 15.51
N ARG A 30 7.55 0.07 15.91
CA ARG A 30 8.52 -0.52 14.97
C ARG A 30 7.87 -1.54 14.05
N VAL A 31 7.07 -2.45 14.61
CA VAL A 31 6.35 -3.49 13.85
C VAL A 31 5.33 -2.86 12.91
N LEU A 32 4.53 -1.90 13.38
CA LEU A 32 3.53 -1.20 12.56
C LEU A 32 4.18 -0.46 11.40
N ARG A 33 5.28 0.26 11.64
CA ARG A 33 6.01 0.96 10.58
C ARG A 33 6.56 0.00 9.53
N LYS A 34 7.12 -1.15 9.93
CA LYS A 34 7.57 -2.19 9.01
C LYS A 34 6.41 -2.74 8.17
N ARG A 35 5.26 -2.99 8.78
CA ARG A 35 4.06 -3.50 8.09
C ARG A 35 3.47 -2.47 7.12
N LEU A 36 3.46 -1.19 7.48
CA LEU A 36 3.00 -0.12 6.60
C LEU A 36 3.89 0.02 5.37
N ASN A 37 5.21 0.06 5.56
CA ASN A 37 6.16 0.06 4.44
C ASN A 37 5.93 -1.17 3.55
N LEU A 38 5.80 -2.37 4.14
CA LEU A 38 5.55 -3.59 3.36
C LEU A 38 4.25 -3.50 2.54
N ARG A 39 3.17 -2.96 3.10
CA ARG A 39 1.90 -2.77 2.37
C ARG A 39 2.05 -1.77 1.23
N GLN A 40 2.76 -0.66 1.45
CA GLN A 40 3.07 0.30 0.39
C GLN A 40 3.89 -0.37 -0.73
N HIS A 41 4.90 -1.18 -0.38
CA HIS A 41 5.67 -1.93 -1.37
C HIS A 41 4.84 -3.00 -2.07
N GLN A 42 3.88 -3.65 -1.39
CA GLN A 42 3.00 -4.63 -2.01
C GLN A 42 2.10 -4.01 -3.10
N GLN A 43 1.69 -2.75 -2.95
CA GLN A 43 0.98 -2.04 -4.02
C GLN A 43 1.84 -1.90 -5.28
N ILE A 44 3.14 -1.65 -5.12
CA ILE A 44 4.10 -1.58 -6.24
C ILE A 44 4.41 -2.98 -6.80
N VAL A 45 4.45 -4.02 -5.95
CA VAL A 45 4.74 -5.39 -6.40
C VAL A 45 3.63 -5.97 -7.28
N GLU A 46 2.37 -5.59 -7.05
CA GLU A 46 1.28 -6.01 -7.96
C GLU A 46 1.38 -5.33 -9.33
N GLU A 47 1.68 -4.03 -9.39
CA GLU A 47 1.96 -3.33 -10.66
C GLU A 47 3.16 -3.95 -11.41
N VAL A 48 4.23 -4.30 -10.69
CA VAL A 48 5.39 -4.98 -11.27
C VAL A 48 5.05 -6.41 -11.72
N ARG A 49 4.17 -7.13 -11.01
CA ARG A 49 3.70 -8.46 -11.42
C ARG A 49 2.87 -8.40 -12.70
N GLU A 50 1.97 -7.43 -12.82
CA GLU A 50 1.18 -7.22 -14.03
C GLU A 50 2.10 -6.89 -15.21
N ALA A 51 3.01 -5.93 -15.06
CA ALA A 51 3.98 -5.59 -16.10
C ALA A 51 4.90 -6.76 -16.49
N GLN A 52 5.34 -7.57 -15.53
CA GLN A 52 6.13 -8.79 -15.81
C GLN A 52 5.29 -9.90 -16.44
N GLN A 53 3.98 -9.96 -16.16
CA GLN A 53 3.08 -10.90 -16.79
C GLN A 53 2.81 -10.50 -18.24
N GLU A 54 2.55 -9.22 -18.53
CA GLU A 54 2.40 -8.71 -19.90
C GLU A 54 3.67 -8.90 -20.75
N TYR A 55 4.84 -8.67 -20.15
CA TYR A 55 6.12 -8.97 -20.78
C TYR A 55 6.29 -10.47 -21.09
N ARG A 56 5.93 -11.35 -20.15
CA ARG A 56 6.00 -12.81 -20.34
C ARG A 56 4.95 -13.36 -21.32
N GLU A 57 3.77 -12.75 -21.37
CA GLU A 57 2.70 -13.09 -22.31
C GLU A 57 2.95 -12.54 -23.72
N GLY A 58 4.02 -11.76 -23.93
CA GLY A 58 4.34 -11.16 -25.22
C GLY A 58 3.37 -10.06 -25.62
N LYS A 59 2.61 -9.50 -24.66
CA LYS A 59 1.74 -8.33 -24.86
C LYS A 59 2.57 -7.05 -24.83
N PHE A 60 3.60 -6.99 -25.67
CA PHE A 60 4.34 -5.78 -25.95
C PHE A 60 4.51 -5.67 -27.46
N SER A 61 4.14 -4.53 -28.04
CA SER A 61 4.44 -4.23 -29.44
C SER A 61 5.89 -3.74 -29.52
N SER A 62 6.71 -4.43 -30.33
CA SER A 62 8.02 -3.91 -30.75
C SER A 62 7.84 -3.21 -32.09
N GLY A 63 7.96 -1.88 -32.08
CA GLY A 63 7.81 -1.06 -33.27
C GLY A 63 8.74 0.14 -33.22
N THR A 64 8.83 0.86 -34.34
CA THR A 64 9.51 2.15 -34.37
C THR A 64 8.65 3.22 -33.68
N VAL A 65 9.26 4.37 -33.38
CA VAL A 65 8.52 5.52 -32.82
C VAL A 65 7.37 5.94 -33.73
N ASP A 66 7.54 5.79 -35.06
CA ASP A 66 6.50 6.09 -36.04
C ASP A 66 5.31 5.12 -35.95
N ASP A 67 5.56 3.83 -35.70
CA ASP A 67 4.50 2.81 -35.52
C ASP A 67 3.68 3.06 -34.24
N PHE A 68 4.36 3.50 -33.17
CA PHE A 68 3.69 3.87 -31.90
C PHE A 68 2.81 5.11 -32.05
N LEU A 69 3.26 6.13 -32.79
CA LEU A 69 2.48 7.34 -33.05
C LEU A 69 1.24 7.04 -33.91
N ALA A 70 1.34 6.13 -34.88
CA ALA A 70 0.22 5.71 -35.71
C ALA A 70 -0.88 4.97 -34.92
N GLU A 71 -0.53 4.21 -33.88
CA GLU A 71 -1.49 3.55 -32.96
C GLU A 71 -2.21 4.53 -32.02
N LEU A 72 -1.56 5.65 -31.67
CA LEU A 72 -2.15 6.66 -30.77
C LEU A 72 -3.13 7.61 -31.48
N ASP A 73 -3.00 7.77 -32.80
CA ASP A 73 -3.84 8.64 -33.63
C ASP A 73 -5.14 7.95 -34.15
N SER A 74 -5.40 6.69 -33.75
CA SER A 74 -6.61 5.91 -34.08
C SER A 74 -7.62 5.84 -32.95
#